data_AF-A0ABD2TVY3-F1
#
_entry.id   AF-A0ABD2TVY3-F1
#
_cell.length_a   1.000
_cell.length_b   1.000
_cell.length_c   1.000
_cell.angle_alpha   90.00
_cell.angle_beta   90.00
_cell.angle_gamma   90.00
#
_symmetry.space_group_name_H-M   'P 1'
#
loop_
_entity.id
_entity.type
_entity.pdbx_description
1 polymer ?
#
loop_
_entity_poly.entity_id
_entity_poly.type
_entity_poly.pdbx_seq_one_letter_code
_entity_poly.pdbx_strand_id
1 'polypeptide(L)'
;MCSAKQKLSQHCPKGGGRDWREEVITGGSLKCVDLNNGTNGWASPPGDNFNLRGPNYFTKKTKIPSGEWLLQPAGVDWLRSNSKLDHVLSRNDNRVMNALKKSHSQGEFLKTFVFAVNLQIPGRDQHSAVFYFATEQNRPLEPGSLLYRFVHGDDSYRNNRFKIVNRMIKGPWIVKTAVGNYSACLLGKALNCYYHKGPNYLEIDVDIGSSAIATAILHLALGYVTSVTIDMGFLVEAETAEELPEKLFGAVRICQMEMSSATFVETTPYKKLISNHNSSKVQAENNEDE
;
A
#
# COMPACT_ATOMS: atom_id res chain seq x y z
N MET A 1 5.69 5.69 -45.80
CA MET A 1 6.63 5.59 -44.66
C MET A 1 5.87 5.04 -43.47
N CYS A 2 6.12 3.79 -43.11
CA CYS A 2 5.38 3.05 -42.09
C CYS A 2 5.69 3.57 -40.67
N SER A 3 4.65 3.95 -39.93
CA SER A 3 4.72 4.25 -38.50
C SER A 3 4.76 2.93 -37.71
N ALA A 4 5.87 2.67 -37.04
CA ALA A 4 6.00 1.53 -36.14
C ALA A 4 5.07 1.70 -34.92
N LYS A 5 4.03 0.87 -34.83
CA LYS A 5 3.25 0.68 -33.61
C LYS A 5 4.09 -0.11 -32.62
N GLN A 6 4.64 0.56 -31.61
CA GLN A 6 5.33 -0.09 -30.49
C GLN A 6 4.25 -0.75 -29.61
N LYS A 7 4.01 -2.05 -29.82
CA LYS A 7 3.26 -2.89 -28.87
C LYS A 7 4.05 -2.93 -27.56
N LEU A 8 3.53 -2.29 -26.51
CA LEU A 8 3.94 -2.58 -25.14
C LEU A 8 3.67 -4.07 -24.90
N SER A 9 4.73 -4.88 -24.83
CA SER A 9 4.59 -6.28 -24.47
C SER A 9 4.15 -6.34 -23.02
N GLN A 10 2.98 -6.94 -22.77
CA GLN A 10 2.75 -7.59 -21.49
C GLN A 10 3.86 -8.63 -21.33
N HIS A 11 4.88 -8.31 -20.53
CA HIS A 11 5.93 -9.26 -20.20
C HIS A 11 5.37 -10.19 -19.13
N CYS A 12 4.60 -11.18 -19.58
CA CYS A 12 4.32 -12.37 -18.79
C CYS A 12 5.65 -13.17 -18.73
N PRO A 13 6.21 -13.45 -17.54
CA PRO A 13 7.51 -14.09 -17.44
C PRO A 13 7.44 -15.51 -18.00
N LYS A 14 8.15 -15.75 -19.11
CA LYS A 14 8.34 -17.09 -19.67
C LYS A 14 9.39 -17.82 -18.85
N GLY A 15 8.94 -18.63 -17.89
CA GLY A 15 9.78 -19.57 -17.17
C GLY A 15 8.95 -20.57 -16.37
N GLY A 16 8.64 -21.73 -16.97
CA GLY A 16 8.44 -23.08 -16.39
C GLY A 16 7.55 -23.36 -15.17
N GLY A 17 7.32 -22.43 -14.25
CA GLY A 17 6.47 -22.54 -13.06
C GLY A 17 5.46 -21.39 -13.03
N ARG A 18 4.26 -21.64 -12.47
CA ARG A 18 3.24 -20.58 -12.33
C ARG A 18 3.71 -19.59 -11.26
N ASP A 19 4.07 -18.38 -11.67
CA ASP A 19 4.38 -17.29 -10.75
C ASP A 19 3.17 -17.05 -9.83
N TRP A 20 3.38 -17.20 -8.51
CA TRP A 20 2.33 -17.00 -7.50
C TRP A 20 1.64 -15.65 -7.61
N ARG A 21 2.34 -14.64 -8.17
CA ARG A 21 1.79 -13.31 -8.45
C ARG A 21 0.64 -13.35 -9.44
N GLU A 22 0.65 -14.26 -10.41
CA GLU A 22 -0.45 -14.38 -11.37
C GLU A 22 -1.75 -14.83 -10.68
N GLU A 23 -1.66 -15.79 -9.75
CA GLU A 23 -2.77 -16.26 -8.92
C GLU A 23 -3.36 -15.09 -8.11
N VAL A 24 -2.52 -14.27 -7.49
CA VAL A 24 -2.99 -13.16 -6.66
C VAL A 24 -3.44 -11.95 -7.49
N ILE A 25 -2.85 -11.66 -8.64
CA ILE A 25 -3.32 -10.56 -9.49
C ILE A 25 -4.74 -10.84 -10.01
N THR A 26 -5.03 -12.10 -10.35
CA THR A 26 -6.34 -12.51 -10.87
C THR A 26 -7.39 -12.73 -9.78
N GLY A 27 -6.97 -13.16 -8.59
CA GLY A 27 -7.85 -13.40 -7.44
C GLY A 27 -8.07 -12.20 -6.51
N GLY A 28 -7.62 -11.00 -6.87
CA GLY A 28 -7.79 -9.78 -6.06
C GLY A 28 -9.20 -9.22 -6.09
N SER A 29 -9.58 -8.52 -5.01
CA SER A 29 -10.93 -7.93 -4.94
C SER A 29 -11.10 -6.77 -5.93
N LEU A 30 -10.03 -6.01 -6.19
CA LEU A 30 -9.99 -5.03 -7.27
C LEU A 30 -9.33 -5.66 -8.50
N LYS A 31 -10.02 -5.66 -9.63
CA LYS A 31 -9.58 -6.35 -10.85
C LYS A 31 -8.39 -5.66 -11.50
N CYS A 32 -7.42 -6.44 -11.97
CA CYS A 32 -6.39 -5.92 -12.87
C CYS A 32 -7.00 -5.66 -14.25
N VAL A 33 -6.80 -4.45 -14.79
CA VAL A 33 -7.43 -3.99 -16.04
C VAL A 33 -6.39 -3.40 -17.01
N ASP A 34 -6.80 -3.18 -18.26
CA ASP A 34 -5.96 -2.50 -19.24
C ASP A 34 -5.58 -1.09 -18.76
N LEU A 35 -4.31 -0.72 -18.94
CA LEU A 35 -3.77 0.55 -18.44
C LEU A 35 -4.47 1.79 -19.03
N ASN A 36 -4.87 1.73 -20.29
CA ASN A 36 -5.36 2.90 -21.03
C ASN A 36 -6.89 2.93 -21.09
N ASN A 37 -7.52 1.77 -21.19
CA ASN A 37 -8.95 1.64 -21.43
C ASN A 37 -9.71 0.95 -20.29
N GLY A 38 -9.02 0.48 -19.25
CA GLY A 38 -9.61 -0.21 -18.12
C GLY A 38 -10.43 0.71 -17.21
N THR A 39 -11.49 0.15 -16.62
CA THR A 39 -12.38 0.81 -15.67
C THR A 39 -12.72 -0.12 -14.51
N ASN A 40 -13.10 0.43 -13.36
CA ASN A 40 -13.45 -0.30 -12.13
C ASN A 40 -12.39 -1.35 -11.74
N GLY A 41 -11.13 -0.91 -11.67
CA GLY A 41 -9.99 -1.79 -11.48
C GLY A 41 -8.70 -1.04 -11.22
N TRP A 42 -7.60 -1.79 -11.21
CA TRP A 42 -6.24 -1.26 -11.09
C TRP A 42 -5.35 -1.71 -12.24
N ALA A 43 -4.27 -0.98 -12.49
CA ALA A 43 -3.23 -1.35 -13.44
C ALA A 43 -1.85 -0.89 -12.94
N SER A 44 -0.78 -1.26 -13.63
CA SER A 44 0.59 -0.82 -13.33
C SER A 44 1.05 0.26 -14.33
N PRO A 45 1.01 1.55 -13.97
CA PRO A 45 1.44 2.62 -14.87
C PRO A 45 2.96 2.68 -14.95
N PRO A 46 3.59 2.93 -16.12
CA PRO A 46 5.03 3.09 -16.26
C PRO A 46 5.65 4.07 -15.25
N GLY A 47 6.77 3.71 -14.64
CA GLY A 47 7.40 4.54 -13.61
C GLY A 47 7.99 5.84 -14.17
N ASP A 48 8.30 5.87 -15.47
CA ASP A 48 8.68 7.07 -16.20
C ASP A 48 7.59 8.15 -16.23
N ASN A 49 6.35 7.81 -15.92
CA ASN A 49 5.29 8.81 -15.75
C ASN A 49 5.48 9.69 -14.50
N PHE A 50 6.39 9.32 -13.60
CA PHE A 50 6.66 10.04 -12.36
C PHE A 50 8.04 10.68 -12.41
N ASN A 51 8.08 12.01 -12.25
CA ASN A 51 9.34 12.75 -12.16
C ASN A 51 9.79 12.89 -10.70
N LEU A 52 10.89 12.25 -10.34
CA LEU A 52 11.46 12.19 -8.99
C LEU A 52 12.81 12.90 -8.90
N ARG A 53 13.38 13.05 -7.69
CA ARG A 53 14.69 13.71 -7.50
C ARG A 53 15.79 12.98 -8.28
N GLY A 54 16.41 13.66 -9.25
CA GLY A 54 17.52 13.10 -10.04
C GLY A 54 18.88 13.19 -9.33
N PRO A 55 19.97 12.69 -9.94
CA PRO A 55 21.29 12.56 -9.29
C PRO A 55 21.85 13.85 -8.69
N ASN A 56 21.54 15.01 -9.30
CA ASN A 56 22.03 16.32 -8.86
C ASN A 56 20.93 17.15 -8.17
N TYR A 57 19.89 16.54 -7.61
CA TYR A 57 18.74 17.29 -7.12
C TYR A 57 19.07 18.27 -5.99
N PHE A 58 19.95 17.92 -5.04
CA PHE A 58 20.23 18.82 -3.92
C PHE A 58 20.89 20.14 -4.34
N THR A 59 21.64 20.13 -5.45
CA THR A 59 22.29 21.33 -6.02
C THR A 59 21.46 21.99 -7.12
N LYS A 60 20.92 21.20 -8.07
CA LYS A 60 20.25 21.71 -9.28
C LYS A 60 18.72 21.68 -9.24
N LYS A 61 18.13 21.05 -8.21
CA LYS A 61 16.67 20.81 -8.07
C LYS A 61 16.03 20.11 -9.27
N THR A 62 16.83 19.37 -10.06
CA THR A 62 16.38 18.69 -11.27
C THR A 62 15.69 17.37 -10.95
N LYS A 63 14.47 17.20 -11.46
CA LYS A 63 13.75 15.92 -11.42
C LYS A 63 13.84 15.21 -12.76
N ILE A 64 13.82 13.88 -12.74
CA ILE A 64 13.88 13.01 -13.92
C ILE A 64 12.82 11.92 -13.83
N PRO A 65 12.40 11.31 -14.96
CA PRO A 65 11.59 10.10 -14.95
C PRO A 65 12.19 9.02 -14.04
N SER A 66 11.35 8.35 -13.25
CA SER A 66 11.82 7.37 -12.25
C SER A 66 12.41 6.08 -12.83
N GLY A 67 12.09 5.72 -14.07
CA GLY A 67 12.37 4.39 -14.62
C GLY A 67 11.54 3.29 -13.95
N GLU A 68 12.05 2.06 -14.00
CA GLU A 68 11.42 0.89 -13.37
C GLU A 68 11.31 1.02 -11.85
N TRP A 69 10.20 0.53 -11.30
CA TRP A 69 10.02 0.39 -9.85
C TRP A 69 10.91 -0.71 -9.27
N LEU A 70 11.26 -0.58 -7.99
CA LEU A 70 12.12 -1.54 -7.29
C LEU A 70 11.42 -2.88 -6.99
N LEU A 71 10.10 -2.86 -6.76
CA LEU A 71 9.28 -4.03 -6.43
C LEU A 71 8.15 -4.18 -7.45
N GLN A 72 7.83 -5.41 -7.82
CA GLN A 72 6.77 -5.69 -8.77
C GLN A 72 5.39 -5.64 -8.11
N PRO A 73 4.39 -5.00 -8.71
CA PRO A 73 3.01 -5.08 -8.25
C PRO A 73 2.52 -6.53 -8.18
N ALA A 74 1.86 -6.88 -7.08
CA ALA A 74 1.34 -8.21 -6.78
C ALA A 74 -0.18 -8.23 -6.56
N GLY A 75 -0.84 -7.08 -6.59
CA GLY A 75 -2.30 -6.99 -6.45
C GLY A 75 -2.73 -5.70 -5.79
N VAL A 76 -4.02 -5.39 -5.93
CA VAL A 76 -4.71 -4.39 -5.12
C VAL A 76 -5.99 -5.00 -4.60
N ASP A 77 -6.25 -4.81 -3.31
CA ASP A 77 -7.53 -5.14 -2.71
C ASP A 77 -8.27 -3.88 -2.29
N TRP A 78 -9.54 -3.83 -2.67
CA TRP A 78 -10.55 -2.92 -2.14
C TRP A 78 -11.44 -3.69 -1.17
N LEU A 79 -11.29 -3.41 0.12
CA LEU A 79 -11.91 -4.16 1.21
C LEU A 79 -12.83 -3.24 2.01
N ARG A 80 -13.89 -3.82 2.58
CA ARG A 80 -14.74 -3.17 3.58
C ARG A 80 -14.94 -4.07 4.80
N SER A 81 -15.14 -3.46 5.95
CA SER A 81 -15.30 -4.17 7.23
C SER A 81 -16.06 -3.32 8.24
N ASN A 82 -16.49 -3.96 9.33
CA ASN A 82 -17.20 -3.29 10.42
C ASN A 82 -16.26 -2.52 11.35
N SER A 83 -14.97 -2.88 11.38
CA SER A 83 -13.92 -2.18 12.13
C SER A 83 -12.68 -2.00 11.27
N LYS A 84 -11.75 -1.15 11.72
CA LYS A 84 -10.47 -0.93 11.06
C LYS A 84 -9.75 -2.27 10.83
N LEU A 85 -9.22 -2.46 9.61
CA LEU A 85 -8.43 -3.64 9.25
C LEU A 85 -6.96 -3.29 9.39
N ASP A 86 -6.39 -3.67 10.54
CA ASP A 86 -4.97 -3.54 10.81
C ASP A 86 -4.24 -4.84 10.44
N HIS A 87 -2.96 -4.71 10.05
CA HIS A 87 -2.03 -5.81 9.81
C HIS A 87 -2.59 -6.91 8.91
N VAL A 88 -3.11 -6.52 7.75
CA VAL A 88 -3.81 -7.36 6.75
C VAL A 88 -2.95 -8.55 6.30
N LEU A 89 -1.62 -8.40 6.19
CA LEU A 89 -0.71 -9.49 5.83
C LEU A 89 -0.59 -10.58 6.89
N SER A 90 -0.89 -10.30 8.16
CA SER A 90 -0.86 -11.33 9.22
C SER A 90 -2.05 -12.25 9.22
N ARG A 91 -3.15 -11.87 8.55
CA ARG A 91 -4.40 -12.61 8.60
C ARG A 91 -4.25 -13.98 7.94
N ASN A 92 -4.92 -14.98 8.51
CA ASN A 92 -4.91 -16.35 7.98
C ASN A 92 -5.60 -16.46 6.62
N ASP A 93 -6.54 -15.56 6.33
CA ASP A 93 -7.26 -15.48 5.05
C ASP A 93 -6.58 -14.55 4.04
N ASN A 94 -5.40 -14.00 4.35
CA ASN A 94 -4.68 -13.14 3.41
C ASN A 94 -4.22 -13.95 2.18
N ARG A 95 -4.87 -13.69 1.04
CA ARG A 95 -4.62 -14.39 -0.22
C ARG A 95 -3.17 -14.24 -0.73
N VAL A 96 -2.55 -13.08 -0.54
CA VAL A 96 -1.18 -12.80 -1.01
C VAL A 96 -0.18 -13.66 -0.27
N MET A 97 -0.25 -13.65 1.06
CA MET A 97 0.62 -14.46 1.90
C MET A 97 0.33 -15.95 1.76
N ASN A 98 -0.92 -16.36 1.54
CA ASN A 98 -1.27 -17.76 1.33
C ASN A 98 -0.73 -18.32 0.01
N ALA A 99 -0.83 -17.57 -1.09
CA ALA A 99 -0.24 -17.96 -2.38
C ALA A 99 1.30 -18.05 -2.29
N LEU A 100 1.93 -17.11 -1.58
CA LEU A 100 3.38 -17.14 -1.36
C LEU A 100 3.81 -18.33 -0.49
N LYS A 101 3.09 -18.62 0.61
CA LYS A 101 3.35 -19.79 1.48
C LYS A 101 3.24 -21.11 0.71
N LYS A 102 2.23 -21.25 -0.15
CA LYS A 102 2.05 -22.41 -1.03
C LYS A 102 3.25 -22.59 -1.97
N SER A 103 3.77 -21.50 -2.53
CA SER A 103 4.95 -21.54 -3.39
C SER A 103 6.22 -21.89 -2.61
N HIS A 104 6.37 -21.34 -1.40
CA HIS A 104 7.47 -21.72 -0.50
C HIS A 104 7.44 -23.21 -0.13
N SER A 105 6.25 -23.80 0.10
CA SER A 105 6.14 -25.24 0.38
C SER A 105 6.56 -26.12 -0.80
N GLN A 106 6.63 -25.56 -2.01
CA GLN A 106 7.11 -26.22 -3.22
C GLN A 106 8.61 -25.93 -3.49
N GLY A 107 9.28 -25.19 -2.60
CA GLY A 107 10.69 -24.80 -2.77
C GLY A 107 10.89 -23.60 -3.70
N GLU A 108 9.82 -22.93 -4.13
CA GLU A 108 9.87 -21.78 -5.04
C GLU A 108 9.79 -20.45 -4.29
N PHE A 109 10.31 -19.37 -4.89
CA PHE A 109 10.15 -18.00 -4.38
C PHE A 109 10.63 -17.73 -2.93
N LEU A 110 11.46 -18.59 -2.34
CA LEU A 110 11.86 -18.57 -0.92
C LEU A 110 12.50 -17.26 -0.42
N LYS A 111 13.05 -16.43 -1.32
CA LYS A 111 13.67 -15.14 -1.00
C LYS A 111 12.74 -13.94 -1.22
N THR A 112 11.46 -14.20 -1.53
CA THR A 112 10.50 -13.15 -1.83
C THR A 112 10.19 -12.33 -0.59
N PHE A 113 10.29 -11.02 -0.73
CA PHE A 113 9.85 -10.05 0.25
C PHE A 113 8.58 -9.35 -0.26
N VAL A 114 7.53 -9.30 0.57
CA VAL A 114 6.27 -8.61 0.26
C VAL A 114 6.24 -7.25 0.96
N PHE A 115 5.82 -6.22 0.24
CA PHE A 115 5.60 -4.89 0.78
C PHE A 115 4.13 -4.52 0.56
N ALA A 116 3.41 -4.19 1.63
CA ALA A 116 2.02 -3.73 1.56
C ALA A 116 1.88 -2.29 2.04
N VAL A 117 1.06 -1.51 1.35
CA VAL A 117 0.56 -0.22 1.84
C VAL A 117 -0.95 -0.33 1.94
N ASN A 118 -1.50 -0.17 3.13
CA ASN A 118 -2.93 -0.23 3.40
C ASN A 118 -3.44 1.18 3.73
N LEU A 119 -4.11 1.82 2.78
CA LEU A 119 -4.77 3.10 3.04
C LEU A 119 -6.09 2.83 3.74
N GLN A 120 -6.17 3.17 5.02
CA GLN A 120 -7.31 2.92 5.89
C GLN A 120 -8.20 4.15 5.89
N ILE A 121 -9.45 3.96 5.45
CA ILE A 121 -10.39 5.02 5.15
C ILE A 121 -11.55 4.91 6.14
N PRO A 122 -11.66 5.84 7.10
CA PRO A 122 -12.77 5.84 8.04
C PRO A 122 -14.06 6.24 7.32
N GLY A 123 -15.16 5.60 7.70
CA GLY A 123 -16.49 5.90 7.20
C GLY A 123 -17.55 5.23 8.07
N ARG A 124 -18.79 5.17 7.56
CA ARG A 124 -19.84 4.37 8.19
C ARG A 124 -19.41 2.90 8.29
N ASP A 125 -18.94 2.36 7.16
CA ASP A 125 -18.15 1.15 7.10
C ASP A 125 -16.67 1.55 6.96
N GLN A 126 -15.77 0.76 7.52
CA GLN A 126 -14.33 0.98 7.37
C GLN A 126 -13.89 0.38 6.04
N HIS A 127 -13.05 1.09 5.29
CA HIS A 127 -12.53 0.61 4.02
C HIS A 127 -11.00 0.56 4.03
N SER A 128 -10.45 -0.37 3.28
CA SER A 128 -9.01 -0.54 3.09
C SER A 128 -8.70 -0.68 1.61
N ALA A 129 -7.87 0.23 1.09
CA ALA A 129 -7.22 0.06 -0.21
C ALA A 129 -5.80 -0.48 0.04
N VAL A 130 -5.60 -1.77 -0.19
CA VAL A 130 -4.34 -2.46 0.10
C VAL A 130 -3.58 -2.70 -1.19
N PHE A 131 -2.37 -2.13 -1.27
CA PHE A 131 -1.48 -2.22 -2.42
C PHE A 131 -0.34 -3.18 -2.10
N TYR A 132 -0.23 -4.27 -2.85
CA TYR A 132 0.77 -5.29 -2.65
C TYR A 132 1.87 -5.18 -3.70
N PHE A 133 3.12 -5.22 -3.24
CA PHE A 133 4.32 -5.28 -4.08
C PHE A 133 5.21 -6.42 -3.59
N ALA A 134 6.04 -6.98 -4.48
CA ALA A 134 6.95 -8.05 -4.12
C ALA A 134 8.28 -7.94 -4.89
N THR A 135 9.35 -8.40 -4.27
CA THR A 135 10.62 -8.63 -4.98
C THR A 135 10.44 -9.73 -6.03
N GLU A 136 11.21 -9.67 -7.12
CA GLU A 136 11.32 -10.78 -8.04
C GLU A 136 12.10 -11.95 -7.42
N GLN A 137 11.85 -13.17 -7.88
CA GLN A 137 12.47 -14.40 -7.35
C GLN A 137 14.00 -14.32 -7.24
N ASN A 138 14.65 -13.73 -8.24
CA ASN A 138 16.11 -13.64 -8.33
C ASN A 138 16.67 -12.25 -7.96
N ARG A 139 15.82 -11.35 -7.43
CA ARG A 139 16.20 -9.99 -7.05
C ARG A 139 15.63 -9.65 -5.67
N PRO A 140 16.17 -10.22 -4.58
CA PRO A 140 15.78 -9.86 -3.23
C PRO A 140 16.11 -8.38 -2.94
N LEU A 141 15.66 -7.86 -1.79
CA LEU A 141 16.04 -6.53 -1.33
C LEU A 141 17.56 -6.42 -1.23
N GLU A 142 18.13 -5.44 -1.93
CA GLU A 142 19.58 -5.22 -1.96
C GLU A 142 20.07 -4.67 -0.61
N PRO A 143 20.94 -5.39 0.12
CA PRO A 143 21.47 -4.92 1.39
C PRO A 143 22.14 -3.55 1.27
N GLY A 144 21.84 -2.64 2.20
CA GLY A 144 22.40 -1.28 2.21
C GLY A 144 21.67 -0.27 1.30
N SER A 145 20.86 -0.73 0.34
CA SER A 145 20.01 0.16 -0.47
C SER A 145 19.07 1.00 0.40
N LEU A 146 18.58 2.13 -0.15
CA LEU A 146 17.65 3.01 0.57
C LEU A 146 16.37 2.27 1.01
N LEU A 147 15.80 1.43 0.14
CA LEU A 147 14.62 0.64 0.46
C LEU A 147 14.91 -0.42 1.52
N TYR A 148 16.08 -1.07 1.47
CA TYR A 148 16.50 -2.02 2.50
C TYR A 148 16.63 -1.32 3.86
N ARG A 149 17.32 -0.17 3.92
CA ARG A 149 17.44 0.63 5.15
C ARG A 149 16.07 1.07 5.67
N PHE A 150 15.12 1.43 4.79
CA PHE A 150 13.75 1.72 5.18
C PHE A 150 13.01 0.52 5.80
N VAL A 151 13.12 -0.66 5.18
CA VAL A 151 12.51 -1.90 5.69
C VAL A 151 13.08 -2.30 7.05
N HIS A 152 14.38 -2.08 7.25
CA HIS A 152 15.10 -2.50 8.47
C HIS A 152 15.30 -1.39 9.51
N GLY A 153 14.93 -0.14 9.22
CA GLY A 153 15.02 0.99 10.12
C GLY A 153 13.95 1.01 11.22
N ASP A 154 13.92 2.07 12.01
CA ASP A 154 12.88 2.33 13.01
C ASP A 154 11.73 3.17 12.42
N ASP A 155 10.68 3.37 13.21
CA ASP A 155 9.50 4.11 12.77
C ASP A 155 9.79 5.60 12.59
N SER A 156 10.75 6.16 13.33
CA SER A 156 11.18 7.55 13.14
C SER A 156 11.78 7.74 11.74
N TYR A 157 12.68 6.86 11.34
CA TYR A 157 13.27 6.83 10.01
C TYR A 157 12.18 6.65 8.94
N ARG A 158 11.28 5.67 9.11
CA ARG A 158 10.20 5.42 8.15
C ARG A 158 9.26 6.63 8.01
N ASN A 159 8.84 7.21 9.13
CA ASN A 159 7.96 8.38 9.15
C ASN A 159 8.59 9.58 8.44
N ASN A 160 9.90 9.77 8.58
CA ASN A 160 10.59 10.87 7.91
C ASN A 160 10.72 10.68 6.39
N ARG A 161 10.64 9.44 5.88
CA ARG A 161 10.99 9.13 4.49
C ARG A 161 9.86 8.55 3.65
N PHE A 162 8.79 8.01 4.24
CA PHE A 162 7.71 7.39 3.46
C PHE A 162 6.92 8.43 2.68
N LYS A 163 6.91 8.31 1.36
CA LYS A 163 6.37 9.31 0.44
C LYS A 163 5.46 8.69 -0.60
N ILE A 164 4.44 9.45 -0.99
CA ILE A 164 3.58 9.18 -2.14
C ILE A 164 3.72 10.31 -3.17
N VAL A 165 3.65 9.95 -4.45
CA VAL A 165 3.48 10.87 -5.57
C VAL A 165 2.24 10.47 -6.35
N ASN A 166 1.36 11.44 -6.59
CA ASN A 166 0.08 11.25 -7.25
C ASN A 166 0.05 11.99 -8.58
N ARG A 167 -0.47 11.33 -9.62
CA ARG A 167 -0.72 11.94 -10.93
C ARG A 167 -2.17 11.67 -11.35
N MET A 168 -2.94 12.73 -11.47
CA MET A 168 -4.32 12.67 -11.94
C MET A 168 -4.36 12.48 -13.45
N ILE A 169 -4.96 11.38 -13.90
CA ILE A 169 -5.12 11.04 -15.32
C ILE A 169 -6.48 11.50 -15.83
N LYS A 170 -7.53 11.14 -15.10
CA LYS A 170 -8.91 11.51 -15.38
C LYS A 170 -9.60 11.97 -14.11
N GLY A 171 -10.50 12.94 -14.22
CA GLY A 171 -11.29 13.44 -13.11
C GLY A 171 -11.77 14.87 -13.34
N PRO A 172 -12.82 15.29 -12.61
CA PRO A 172 -13.28 16.67 -12.63
C PRO A 172 -12.17 17.65 -12.21
N TRP A 173 -12.23 18.88 -12.72
CA TRP A 173 -11.21 19.90 -12.43
C TRP A 173 -11.03 20.13 -10.92
N ILE A 174 -12.12 20.14 -10.14
CA ILE A 174 -12.05 20.30 -8.68
C ILE A 174 -11.22 19.20 -8.00
N VAL A 175 -11.36 17.94 -8.44
CA VAL A 175 -10.58 16.81 -7.90
C VAL A 175 -9.13 16.92 -8.35
N LYS A 176 -8.89 17.29 -9.62
CA LYS A 176 -7.54 17.49 -10.15
C LYS A 176 -6.79 18.57 -9.39
N THR A 177 -7.43 19.68 -9.06
CA THR A 177 -6.83 20.77 -8.29
C THR A 177 -6.55 20.32 -6.85
N ALA A 178 -7.53 19.69 -6.18
CA ALA A 178 -7.36 19.22 -4.80
C ALA A 178 -6.23 18.18 -4.68
N VAL A 179 -6.23 17.14 -5.51
CA VAL A 179 -5.17 16.12 -5.50
C VAL A 179 -3.84 16.69 -6.02
N GLY A 180 -3.89 17.58 -7.01
CA GLY A 180 -2.69 18.19 -7.62
C GLY A 180 -1.89 19.06 -6.66
N ASN A 181 -2.57 19.82 -5.79
CA ASN A 181 -1.94 20.59 -4.71
C ASN A 181 -1.16 19.69 -3.73
N TYR A 182 -1.50 18.40 -3.67
CA TYR A 182 -0.84 17.37 -2.85
C TYR A 182 -0.31 16.22 -3.73
N SER A 183 0.18 16.57 -4.93
CA SER A 183 0.75 15.62 -5.89
C SER A 183 2.02 14.93 -5.40
N ALA A 184 2.65 15.43 -4.34
CA ALA A 184 3.69 14.73 -3.59
C ALA A 184 3.51 14.99 -2.10
N CYS A 185 3.55 13.95 -1.27
CA CYS A 185 3.35 14.06 0.17
C CYS A 185 4.24 13.06 0.92
N LEU A 186 4.93 13.51 1.97
CA LEU A 186 5.56 12.63 2.96
C LEU A 186 4.47 12.07 3.88
N LEU A 187 3.88 10.94 3.49
CA LEU A 187 2.79 10.29 4.23
C LEU A 187 3.18 10.03 5.68
N GLY A 188 4.41 9.57 5.92
CA GLY A 188 4.90 9.29 7.26
C GLY A 188 4.97 10.50 8.20
N LYS A 189 4.93 11.73 7.67
CA LYS A 189 4.83 12.97 8.45
C LYS A 189 3.41 13.53 8.50
N ALA A 190 2.65 13.34 7.42
CA ALA A 190 1.34 13.93 7.25
C ALA A 190 0.22 13.12 7.93
N LEU A 191 0.42 11.82 8.12
CA LEU A 191 -0.55 10.88 8.63
C LEU A 191 0.07 9.94 9.67
N ASN A 192 -0.77 9.37 10.52
CA ASN A 192 -0.35 8.28 11.39
C ASN A 192 -0.11 7.04 10.52
N CYS A 193 1.12 6.52 10.57
CA CYS A 193 1.53 5.29 9.91
C CYS A 193 1.88 4.26 10.98
N TYR A 194 1.34 3.05 10.86
CA TYR A 194 1.64 1.91 11.73
C TYR A 194 2.37 0.84 10.91
N TYR A 195 3.51 0.39 11.40
CA TYR A 195 4.42 -0.48 10.66
C TYR A 195 4.38 -1.89 11.23
N HIS A 196 4.03 -2.85 10.38
CA HIS A 196 3.93 -4.26 10.76
C HIS A 196 4.96 -5.07 9.99
N LYS A 197 5.92 -5.63 10.72
CA LYS A 197 7.02 -6.39 10.13
C LYS A 197 6.89 -7.88 10.44
N GLY A 198 6.92 -8.69 9.39
CA GLY A 198 7.05 -10.15 9.49
C GLY A 198 8.41 -10.65 8.99
N PRO A 199 8.62 -11.98 8.96
CA PRO A 199 9.88 -12.57 8.50
C PRO A 199 10.26 -12.19 7.07
N ASN A 200 9.26 -12.05 6.19
CA ASN A 200 9.44 -11.80 4.76
C ASN A 200 8.49 -10.71 4.23
N TYR A 201 8.02 -9.81 5.10
CA TYR A 201 7.20 -8.69 4.67
C TYR A 201 7.30 -7.46 5.56
N LEU A 202 6.91 -6.32 4.98
CA LEU A 202 6.56 -5.10 5.70
C LEU A 202 5.19 -4.62 5.22
N GLU A 203 4.32 -4.26 6.15
CA GLU A 203 3.06 -3.59 5.88
C GLU A 203 3.06 -2.21 6.55
N ILE A 204 2.53 -1.21 5.84
CA ILE A 204 2.30 0.13 6.36
C ILE A 204 0.79 0.38 6.34
N ASP A 205 0.20 0.45 7.52
CA ASP A 205 -1.16 0.90 7.74
C ASP A 205 -1.16 2.43 7.82
N VAL A 206 -1.80 3.09 6.86
CA VAL A 206 -1.86 4.55 6.73
C VAL A 206 -3.26 5.01 7.11
N ASP A 207 -3.38 5.65 8.27
CA ASP A 207 -4.65 6.14 8.77
C ASP A 207 -5.01 7.48 8.13
N ILE A 208 -5.87 7.47 7.11
CA ILE A 208 -6.32 8.71 6.45
C ILE A 208 -7.12 9.60 7.43
N GLY A 209 -7.79 8.99 8.40
CA GLY A 209 -8.59 9.67 9.41
C GLY A 209 -7.80 10.54 10.37
N SER A 210 -6.48 10.35 10.45
CA SER A 210 -5.62 11.14 11.34
C SER A 210 -5.39 12.58 10.86
N SER A 211 -5.85 12.94 9.65
CA SER A 211 -5.75 14.30 9.10
C SER A 211 -7.06 14.74 8.47
N ALA A 212 -7.59 15.86 8.96
CA ALA A 212 -8.80 16.48 8.42
C ALA A 212 -8.62 16.86 6.94
N ILE A 213 -7.44 17.34 6.55
CA ILE A 213 -7.12 17.70 5.17
C ILE A 213 -7.12 16.46 4.28
N ALA A 214 -6.43 15.40 4.70
CA ALA A 214 -6.36 14.16 3.93
C ALA A 214 -7.76 13.52 3.78
N THR A 215 -8.52 13.49 4.87
CA THR A 215 -9.92 13.03 4.87
C THR A 215 -10.78 13.83 3.90
N ALA A 216 -10.67 15.16 3.90
CA ALA A 216 -11.43 16.01 2.98
C ALA A 216 -11.08 15.78 1.50
N ILE A 217 -9.78 15.69 1.19
CA ILE A 217 -9.31 15.42 -0.19
C ILE A 217 -9.76 14.05 -0.66
N LEU A 218 -9.62 13.03 0.20
CA LEU A 218 -10.02 11.68 -0.15
C LEU A 218 -11.54 11.59 -0.35
N HIS A 219 -12.35 12.13 0.57
CA HIS A 219 -13.81 12.13 0.41
C HIS A 219 -14.26 12.89 -0.84
N LEU A 220 -13.60 14.00 -1.18
CA LEU A 220 -13.83 14.68 -2.44
C LEU A 220 -13.54 13.75 -3.63
N ALA A 221 -12.38 13.09 -3.66
CA ALA A 221 -12.03 12.15 -4.72
C ALA A 221 -13.01 10.96 -4.79
N LEU A 222 -13.42 10.43 -3.63
CA LEU A 222 -14.38 9.34 -3.52
C LEU A 222 -15.78 9.72 -4.01
N GLY A 223 -16.21 10.96 -3.78
CA GLY A 223 -17.48 11.49 -4.32
C GLY A 223 -17.52 11.50 -5.86
N TYR A 224 -16.37 11.45 -6.52
CA TYR A 224 -16.23 11.39 -7.96
C TYR A 224 -15.54 10.10 -8.45
N VAL A 225 -15.44 9.07 -7.60
CA VAL A 225 -14.55 7.93 -7.82
C VAL A 225 -14.78 7.22 -9.15
N THR A 226 -16.04 7.12 -9.61
CA THR A 226 -16.44 6.51 -10.90
C THR A 226 -16.03 7.33 -12.13
N SER A 227 -15.46 8.51 -11.93
CA SER A 227 -14.94 9.39 -13.00
C SER A 227 -13.45 9.70 -12.84
N VAL A 228 -12.81 9.19 -11.78
CA VAL A 228 -11.42 9.46 -11.44
C VAL A 228 -10.52 8.32 -11.92
N THR A 229 -9.39 8.69 -12.54
CA THR A 229 -8.24 7.80 -12.72
C THR A 229 -7.03 8.49 -12.14
N ILE A 230 -6.31 7.80 -11.25
CA ILE A 230 -5.15 8.33 -10.55
C ILE A 230 -4.02 7.31 -10.56
N ASP A 231 -2.83 7.78 -10.90
CA ASP A 231 -1.58 7.04 -10.69
C ASP A 231 -1.05 7.39 -9.30
N MET A 232 -0.75 6.37 -8.49
CA MET A 232 -0.13 6.48 -7.17
C MET A 232 1.23 5.78 -7.21
N GLY A 233 2.29 6.53 -6.94
CA GLY A 233 3.65 6.00 -6.82
C GLY A 233 4.14 6.12 -5.39
N PHE A 234 4.72 5.07 -4.85
CA PHE A 234 5.26 5.03 -3.50
C PHE A 234 6.78 4.95 -3.54
N LEU A 235 7.43 5.72 -2.67
CA LEU A 235 8.88 5.80 -2.60
C LEU A 235 9.38 6.12 -1.19
N VAL A 236 10.69 5.92 -1.01
CA VAL A 236 11.43 6.40 0.14
C VAL A 236 12.14 7.68 -0.29
N GLU A 237 11.90 8.79 0.41
CA GLU A 237 12.51 10.08 0.09
C GLU A 237 14.02 10.05 0.38
N ALA A 238 14.82 10.46 -0.60
CA ALA A 238 16.26 10.64 -0.44
C ALA A 238 16.55 11.95 0.32
N GLU A 239 17.47 11.94 1.28
CA GLU A 239 17.94 13.16 1.98
C GLU A 239 19.42 13.45 1.72
N THR A 240 20.21 12.48 1.22
CA THR A 240 21.63 12.67 0.90
C THR A 240 21.94 12.34 -0.56
N ALA A 241 23.08 12.83 -1.07
CA ALA A 241 23.44 12.66 -2.47
C ALA A 241 23.65 11.18 -2.86
N GLU A 242 24.11 10.37 -1.92
CA GLU A 242 24.35 8.92 -2.09
C GLU A 242 23.04 8.13 -2.22
N GLU A 243 21.92 8.74 -1.82
CA GLU A 243 20.58 8.15 -1.92
C GLU A 243 19.88 8.50 -3.25
N LEU A 244 20.52 9.31 -4.10
CA LEU A 244 19.99 9.72 -5.40
C LEU A 244 20.51 8.83 -6.55
N PRO A 245 19.74 8.67 -7.64
CA PRO A 245 18.40 9.21 -7.85
C PRO A 245 17.32 8.48 -7.04
N GLU A 246 16.24 9.18 -6.71
CA GLU A 246 15.05 8.56 -6.12
C GLU A 246 14.43 7.56 -7.12
N LYS A 247 13.93 6.43 -6.59
CA LYS A 247 13.15 5.45 -7.36
C LYS A 247 11.86 5.12 -6.63
N LEU A 248 10.80 4.90 -7.40
CA LEU A 248 9.58 4.27 -6.87
C LEU A 248 9.91 2.86 -6.40
N PHE A 249 9.45 2.47 -5.22
CA PHE A 249 9.43 1.05 -4.88
C PHE A 249 8.23 0.34 -5.50
N GLY A 250 7.13 1.05 -5.76
CA GLY A 250 5.96 0.49 -6.42
C GLY A 250 5.03 1.59 -6.96
N ALA A 251 4.26 1.25 -7.99
CA ALA A 251 3.26 2.15 -8.55
C ALA A 251 2.01 1.40 -9.01
N VAL A 252 0.87 2.06 -8.89
CA VAL A 252 -0.43 1.55 -9.28
C VAL A 252 -1.28 2.67 -9.89
N ARG A 253 -2.17 2.31 -10.79
CA ARG A 253 -3.23 3.15 -11.32
C ARG A 253 -4.54 2.62 -10.75
N ILE A 254 -5.36 3.49 -10.19
CA ILE A 254 -6.75 3.17 -9.85
C ILE A 254 -7.66 3.80 -10.91
N CYS A 255 -8.52 2.99 -11.54
CA CYS A 255 -9.43 3.39 -12.60
C CYS A 255 -10.88 3.28 -12.15
N GLN A 256 -11.60 4.40 -12.06
CA GLN A 256 -13.07 4.47 -11.91
C GLN A 256 -13.64 3.44 -10.91
N MET A 257 -13.02 3.30 -9.75
CA MET A 257 -13.40 2.27 -8.78
C MET A 257 -14.81 2.55 -8.23
N GLU A 258 -15.64 1.53 -8.10
CA GLU A 258 -16.95 1.66 -7.47
C GLU A 258 -16.86 1.38 -5.97
N MET A 259 -17.37 2.27 -5.11
CA MET A 259 -17.35 2.06 -3.66
C MET A 259 -18.01 0.74 -3.25
N SER A 260 -19.12 0.38 -3.88
CA SER A 260 -19.90 -0.84 -3.62
C SER A 260 -19.19 -2.13 -4.04
N SER A 261 -18.09 -2.06 -4.81
CA SER A 261 -17.31 -3.23 -5.21
C SER A 261 -16.41 -3.78 -4.09
N ALA A 262 -16.33 -3.08 -2.94
CA ALA A 262 -15.52 -3.49 -1.81
C ALA A 262 -15.92 -4.89 -1.32
N THR A 263 -14.94 -5.79 -1.27
CA THR A 263 -15.15 -7.12 -0.71
C THR A 263 -15.25 -7.02 0.81
N PHE A 264 -16.33 -7.58 1.37
CA PHE A 264 -16.51 -7.59 2.81
C PHE A 264 -15.56 -8.58 3.46
N VAL A 265 -14.86 -8.13 4.51
CA VAL A 265 -13.95 -8.94 5.31
C VAL A 265 -14.45 -8.95 6.75
N GLU A 266 -14.65 -10.15 7.28
CA GLU A 266 -15.00 -10.31 8.69
C GLU A 266 -13.82 -9.93 9.59
N THR A 267 -14.13 -9.08 10.57
CA THR A 267 -13.23 -8.70 11.65
C THR A 267 -13.69 -9.40 12.91
N THR A 268 -12.83 -10.21 13.53
CA THR A 268 -13.14 -10.81 14.83
C THR A 268 -13.35 -9.67 15.83
N PRO A 269 -14.49 -9.59 16.53
CA PRO A 269 -14.68 -8.59 17.57
C PRO A 269 -13.59 -8.78 18.64
N TYR A 270 -12.90 -7.72 19.02
CA TYR A 270 -12.03 -7.74 20.20
C TYR A 270 -12.88 -8.08 21.42
N LYS A 271 -12.84 -9.34 21.89
CA LYS A 271 -13.42 -9.69 23.19
C LYS A 271 -12.56 -9.02 24.25
N LYS A 272 -13.05 -7.91 24.80
CA LYS A 272 -12.52 -7.30 26.00
C LYS A 272 -12.54 -8.39 27.08
N LEU A 273 -11.38 -8.96 27.41
CA LEU A 273 -11.24 -9.86 28.54
C LEU A 273 -11.50 -9.02 29.79
N ILE A 274 -12.73 -9.06 30.28
CA ILE A 274 -13.06 -8.54 31.60
C ILE A 274 -12.44 -9.52 32.58
N SER A 275 -11.29 -9.17 33.16
CA SER A 275 -10.76 -9.87 34.32
C SER A 275 -11.72 -9.61 35.49
N ASN A 276 -12.53 -10.61 35.83
CA ASN A 276 -13.27 -10.61 37.08
C ASN A 276 -12.27 -10.75 38.23
N HIS A 277 -11.73 -9.64 38.71
CA HIS A 277 -11.16 -9.59 40.05
C HIS A 277 -12.33 -9.57 41.04
N ASN A 278 -12.73 -10.76 41.50
CA ASN A 278 -13.52 -10.91 42.71
C ASN A 278 -12.70 -10.34 43.88
N SER A 279 -13.08 -9.15 44.32
CA SER A 279 -12.72 -8.64 45.64
C SER A 279 -13.54 -9.42 46.67
N SER A 280 -12.88 -10.34 47.36
CA SER A 280 -13.38 -10.96 48.58
C SER A 280 -13.55 -9.86 49.64
N LYS A 281 -14.79 -9.44 49.89
CA LYS A 281 -15.11 -8.65 51.10
C LYS A 281 -15.06 -9.60 52.30
N VAL A 282 -14.06 -9.41 53.14
CA VAL A 282 -14.02 -9.93 54.51
C VAL A 282 -15.09 -9.17 55.30
N GLN A 283 -16.11 -9.89 55.79
CA GLN A 283 -17.03 -9.38 56.81
C GLN A 283 -16.29 -9.41 58.16
N ALA A 284 -16.17 -8.25 58.80
CA ALA A 284 -15.84 -8.16 60.21
C ALA A 284 -17.16 -8.22 61.00
N GLU A 285 -17.32 -9.30 61.77
CA GLU A 285 -18.37 -9.43 62.78
C GLU A 285 -18.03 -8.50 63.97
N ASN A 286 -18.94 -7.57 64.26
CA ASN A 286 -19.01 -6.92 65.56
C ASN A 286 -19.81 -7.86 66.47
N ASN A 287 -19.16 -8.43 67.49
CA ASN A 287 -19.85 -8.93 68.67
C ASN A 287 -19.53 -7.99 69.83
N GLU A 288 -20.60 -7.41 70.36
CA GLU A 288 -20.70 -6.80 71.67
C GLU A 288 -20.47 -7.88 72.75
N ASP A 289 -19.85 -7.52 73.88
CA ASP A 289 -20.43 -7.73 75.22
C ASP A 289 -19.43 -7.34 76.34
N GLU A 290 -20.01 -6.67 77.35
CA GLU A 290 -19.52 -6.33 78.72
C GLU A 290 -18.50 -5.22 78.95
#